data_AF-A0A7Z1N036-F1
#
_entry.id   AF-A0A7Z1N036-F1
#
_cell.length_a   1.000
_cell.length_b   1.000
_cell.length_c   1.000
_cell.angle_alpha   90.00
_cell.angle_beta   90.00
_cell.angle_gamma   90.00
#
_symmetry.space_group_name_H-M   'P 1'
#
loop_
_entity.id
_entity.type
_entity.pdbx_description
1 polymer ?
#
loop_
_entity_poly.entity_id
_entity_poly.type
_entity_poly.pdbx_seq_one_letter_code
_entity_poly.pdbx_strand_id
1 'polypeptide(L)'
;SDYDYVEFKAAASRAIGPVTFGAALYWSPDFYGLDEEATYVEANAAFTPADKWTISGAVGHQALDFSDDYTTWNAGVAYALTDNVAVDVRYHDTDVDVPIYDGRVAATLKFTF
;
A
#
# COMPACT_ATOMS: atom_id res chain seq x y z
N SER A 1 5.93 24.72 12.44
CA SER A 1 5.59 23.30 12.40
C SER A 1 6.87 22.53 12.56
N ASP A 2 6.85 21.49 13.37
CA ASP A 2 7.91 20.49 13.39
C ASP A 2 7.66 19.51 12.24
N TYR A 3 8.68 19.24 11.44
CA TYR A 3 8.64 18.32 10.30
C TYR A 3 9.76 17.29 10.38
N ASP A 4 10.51 17.29 11.48
CA ASP A 4 11.42 16.20 11.77
C ASP A 4 10.58 14.93 11.96
N TYR A 5 11.07 13.81 11.41
CA TYR A 5 10.31 12.57 11.29
C TYR A 5 11.25 11.38 11.29
N VAL A 6 10.92 10.36 12.07
CA VAL A 6 11.65 9.08 12.09
C VAL A 6 10.66 7.93 11.99
N GLU A 7 10.90 7.00 11.07
CA GLU A 7 10.09 5.78 10.93
C GLU A 7 10.95 4.54 10.73
N PHE A 8 10.57 3.48 11.43
CA PHE A 8 11.13 2.15 11.31
C PHE A 8 10.18 1.24 10.57
N LYS A 9 10.70 0.48 9.59
CA LYS A 9 9.93 -0.50 8.83
C LYS A 9 10.43 -1.91 9.09
N ALA A 10 9.50 -2.82 9.35
CA ALA A 10 9.72 -4.26 9.29
C ALA A 10 8.72 -4.88 8.32
N ALA A 11 9.19 -5.70 7.37
CA ALA A 11 8.30 -6.34 6.40
C ALA A 11 8.80 -7.75 6.06
N ALA A 12 7.85 -8.64 5.78
CA ALA A 12 8.12 -9.99 5.33
C ALA A 12 7.10 -10.41 4.28
N SER A 13 7.53 -11.27 3.35
CA SER A 13 6.64 -11.87 2.37
C SER A 13 7.02 -13.30 2.07
N ARG A 14 6.05 -14.07 1.61
CA ARG A 14 6.24 -15.47 1.24
C ARG A 14 5.32 -15.88 0.10
N ALA A 15 5.90 -16.55 -0.90
CA ALA A 15 5.15 -17.23 -1.94
C ALA A 15 4.60 -18.57 -1.43
N ILE A 16 3.31 -18.80 -1.63
CA ILE A 16 2.59 -20.04 -1.34
C ILE A 16 1.82 -20.42 -2.61
N GLY A 17 2.42 -21.29 -3.42
CA GLY A 17 1.89 -21.62 -4.74
C GLY A 17 1.87 -20.37 -5.65
N PRO A 18 0.75 -20.07 -6.33
CA PRO A 18 0.66 -18.94 -7.26
C PRO A 18 0.41 -17.60 -6.56
N VAL A 19 0.29 -17.59 -5.23
CA VAL A 19 -0.02 -16.40 -4.43
C VAL A 19 1.20 -16.03 -3.59
N THR A 20 1.58 -14.75 -3.59
CA THR A 20 2.52 -14.19 -2.63
C THR A 20 1.73 -13.40 -1.59
N PHE A 21 1.95 -13.71 -0.33
CA PHE A 21 1.41 -12.96 0.80
C PHE A 21 2.51 -12.12 1.42
N GLY A 22 2.17 -10.91 1.85
CA GLY A 22 3.09 -10.01 2.53
C GLY A 22 2.42 -9.34 3.73
N ALA A 23 3.26 -8.92 4.67
CA ALA A 23 2.86 -8.04 5.75
C ALA A 23 3.97 -7.01 6.00
N ALA A 24 3.59 -5.81 6.41
CA ALA A 24 4.50 -4.75 6.80
C ALA A 24 4.01 -4.06 8.07
N LEU A 25 4.96 -3.66 8.90
CA LEU A 25 4.78 -2.79 10.07
C LEU A 25 5.68 -1.59 9.85
N TYR A 26 5.12 -0.41 10.04
CA TYR A 26 5.83 0.84 10.10
C TYR A 26 5.48 1.49 11.44
N TRP A 27 6.50 1.93 12.15
CA TRP A 27 6.33 2.58 13.45
C TRP A 27 7.20 3.81 13.51
N SER A 28 6.62 4.90 13.95
CA SER A 28 7.26 6.20 14.07
C SER A 28 7.09 6.70 15.51
N PRO A 29 8.18 6.83 16.29
CA PRO A 29 8.18 7.46 17.61
C PRO A 29 8.23 9.00 17.56
N ASP A 30 8.35 9.55 16.35
CA ASP A 30 8.46 10.98 16.09
C ASP A 30 7.77 11.23 14.74
N PHE A 31 6.45 11.37 14.81
CA PHE A 31 5.59 11.59 13.65
C PHE A 31 5.42 13.09 13.36
N TYR A 32 5.07 13.41 12.12
CA TYR A 32 4.96 14.82 11.72
C TYR A 32 3.60 15.40 12.09
N GLY A 33 3.57 16.72 12.35
CA GLY A 33 2.32 17.46 12.48
C GLY A 33 1.80 17.53 13.92
N LEU A 34 0.54 17.12 14.13
CA LEU A 34 -0.09 17.11 15.46
C LEU A 34 0.09 15.77 16.18
N ASP A 35 0.36 14.72 15.41
CA ASP A 35 0.59 13.38 15.91
C ASP A 35 2.08 13.23 16.22
N GLU A 36 2.42 12.72 17.41
CA GLU A 36 3.81 12.54 17.86
C GLU A 36 4.26 11.07 17.75
N GLU A 37 3.31 10.12 17.77
CA GLU A 37 3.53 8.69 17.51
C GLU A 37 2.56 8.17 16.45
N ALA A 38 3.05 7.28 15.56
CA ALA A 38 2.22 6.61 14.57
C ALA A 38 2.62 5.17 14.35
N THR A 39 1.63 4.31 14.11
CA THR A 39 1.87 2.92 13.68
C THR A 39 1.00 2.58 12.49
N TYR A 40 1.62 2.10 11.41
CA TYR A 40 0.93 1.54 10.25
C TYR A 40 1.19 0.05 10.11
N VAL A 41 0.14 -0.75 9.96
CA VAL A 41 0.24 -2.17 9.63
C VAL A 41 -0.44 -2.45 8.31
N GLU A 42 0.14 -3.29 7.48
CA GLU A 42 -0.41 -3.69 6.18
C GLU A 42 -0.33 -5.19 5.99
N ALA A 43 -1.37 -5.78 5.41
CA ALA A 43 -1.35 -7.09 4.80
C ALA A 43 -1.61 -6.96 3.29
N ASN A 44 -0.83 -7.64 2.47
CA ASN A 44 -0.96 -7.62 1.02
C ASN A 44 -0.90 -9.02 0.41
N ALA A 45 -1.50 -9.15 -0.77
CA ALA A 45 -1.44 -10.35 -1.57
C ALA A 45 -1.30 -10.04 -3.06
N ALA A 46 -0.58 -10.91 -3.78
CA ALA A 46 -0.44 -10.86 -5.23
C ALA A 46 -0.62 -12.27 -5.81
N PHE A 47 -1.43 -12.39 -6.85
CA PHE A 47 -1.77 -13.64 -7.52
C PHE A 47 -1.54 -13.52 -9.03
N THR A 48 -0.89 -14.53 -9.61
CA THR A 48 -0.65 -14.62 -11.07
C THR A 48 -1.55 -15.72 -11.66
N PRO A 49 -2.77 -15.38 -12.13
CA PRO A 49 -3.73 -16.38 -12.65
C PRO A 49 -3.31 -17.00 -13.99
N ALA A 50 -2.51 -16.28 -14.77
CA ALA A 50 -2.06 -16.66 -16.10
C ALA A 50 -0.77 -15.89 -16.43
N ASP A 51 -0.08 -16.31 -17.48
CA ASP A 51 1.11 -15.62 -17.97
C ASP A 51 0.83 -14.12 -18.18
N LYS A 52 1.77 -13.29 -17.72
CA LYS A 52 1.76 -11.83 -17.82
C LYS A 52 0.73 -11.10 -16.96
N TRP A 53 -0.20 -11.79 -16.31
CA TRP A 53 -1.22 -11.15 -15.45
C TRP A 53 -0.82 -11.17 -13.99
N THR A 54 -1.07 -10.08 -13.27
CA THR A 54 -0.96 -10.04 -11.81
C THR A 54 -2.14 -9.29 -11.22
N ILE A 55 -2.86 -9.92 -10.30
CA ILE A 55 -3.92 -9.30 -9.49
C ILE A 55 -3.33 -9.12 -8.10
N SER A 56 -3.46 -7.92 -7.53
CA SER A 56 -2.91 -7.66 -6.20
C SER A 56 -3.73 -6.64 -5.44
N GLY A 57 -3.57 -6.65 -4.12
CA GLY A 57 -4.18 -5.66 -3.26
C GLY A 57 -3.54 -5.66 -1.88
N ALA A 58 -3.87 -4.64 -1.12
CA ALA A 58 -3.45 -4.50 0.26
C ALA A 58 -4.58 -3.90 1.10
N VAL A 59 -4.60 -4.23 2.37
CA VAL A 59 -5.36 -3.56 3.41
C VAL A 59 -4.40 -3.20 4.52
N GLY A 60 -4.49 -1.97 5.02
CA GLY A 60 -3.66 -1.52 6.12
C GLY A 60 -4.41 -0.59 7.04
N HIS A 61 -3.94 -0.49 8.27
CA HIS A 61 -4.54 0.31 9.31
C HIS A 61 -3.49 1.25 9.88
N GLN A 62 -3.82 2.54 9.89
CA GLN A 62 -3.03 3.62 10.44
C GLN A 62 -3.61 3.96 11.82
N ALA A 63 -2.80 3.74 12.85
CA ALA A 63 -3.05 4.23 14.19
C ALA A 63 -2.26 5.52 14.41
N LEU A 64 -2.92 6.53 14.97
CA LEU A 64 -2.40 7.86 15.28
C LEU A 64 -2.73 8.20 16.73
N ASP A 65 -1.92 9.04 17.38
CA ASP A 65 -2.08 9.35 18.80
C ASP A 65 -3.00 10.56 19.05
N PHE A 66 -3.12 11.49 18.10
CA PHE A 66 -3.97 12.67 18.22
C PHE A 66 -5.14 12.65 17.23
N SER A 67 -4.87 12.30 15.98
CA SER A 67 -5.84 12.22 14.89
C SER A 67 -6.62 10.90 14.94
N ASP A 68 -7.75 10.85 14.22
CA ASP A 68 -8.53 9.61 14.11
C ASP A 68 -7.76 8.55 13.30
N ASP A 69 -7.77 7.32 13.80
CA ASP A 69 -7.29 6.14 13.10
C ASP A 69 -8.08 5.90 11.81
N TYR A 70 -7.42 5.33 10.80
CA TYR A 70 -8.09 5.00 9.54
C TYR A 70 -7.54 3.74 8.87
N THR A 71 -8.40 3.11 8.08
CA THR A 71 -8.08 1.97 7.25
C THR A 71 -7.86 2.42 5.81
N THR A 72 -6.79 1.93 5.21
CA THR A 72 -6.48 2.08 3.79
C THR A 72 -6.67 0.75 3.09
N TRP A 73 -7.11 0.79 1.84
CA TRP A 73 -7.02 -0.39 0.98
C TRP A 73 -6.77 -0.03 -0.47
N ASN A 74 -6.24 -0.98 -1.20
CA ASN A 74 -6.09 -0.87 -2.64
C ASN A 74 -6.25 -2.21 -3.33
N ALA A 75 -6.70 -2.16 -4.58
CA ALA A 75 -6.82 -3.32 -5.45
C ALA A 75 -6.41 -2.93 -6.87
N GLY A 76 -5.64 -3.78 -7.53
CA GLY A 76 -5.12 -3.49 -8.85
C GLY A 76 -4.84 -4.73 -9.68
N VAL A 77 -4.76 -4.49 -11.00
CA VAL A 77 -4.42 -5.49 -12.00
C VAL A 77 -3.30 -4.94 -12.86
N ALA A 78 -2.25 -5.75 -12.99
CA ALA A 78 -1.11 -5.49 -13.85
C ALA A 78 -1.04 -6.49 -15.01
N TYR A 79 -0.55 -6.00 -16.15
CA TYR A 79 -0.28 -6.79 -17.34
C TYR A 79 1.11 -6.48 -17.91
N ALA A 80 1.95 -7.50 -18.07
CA ALA A 80 3.23 -7.37 -18.75
C ALA A 80 3.04 -7.36 -20.27
N LEU A 81 3.23 -6.20 -20.90
CA LEU A 81 3.19 -6.06 -22.36
C LEU A 81 4.37 -6.80 -23.00
N THR A 82 5.54 -6.68 -22.38
CA THR A 82 6.79 -7.35 -22.74
C THR A 82 7.55 -7.72 -21.47
N ASP A 83 8.72 -8.33 -21.59
CA ASP A 83 9.59 -8.64 -20.43
C ASP A 83 10.12 -7.39 -19.72
N ASN A 84 10.06 -6.22 -20.37
CA ASN A 84 10.60 -4.95 -19.85
C ASN A 84 9.55 -3.85 -19.70
N VAL A 85 8.29 -4.10 -20.09
CA VAL A 85 7.22 -3.10 -20.10
C VAL A 85 5.95 -3.69 -19.51
N ALA A 86 5.39 -3.02 -18.51
CA ALA A 86 4.14 -3.43 -17.88
C ALA A 86 3.19 -2.24 -17.66
N VAL A 87 1.90 -2.52 -17.63
CA VAL A 87 0.85 -1.57 -17.22
C VAL A 87 0.19 -2.07 -15.93
N ASP A 88 -0.23 -1.15 -15.06
CA ASP A 88 -1.00 -1.43 -13.85
C ASP A 88 -2.14 -0.41 -13.73
N VAL A 89 -3.34 -0.88 -13.41
CA VAL A 89 -4.47 -0.04 -13.02
C VAL A 89 -4.83 -0.40 -11.60
N ARG A 90 -4.90 0.61 -10.73
CA ARG A 90 -5.12 0.43 -9.30
C ARG A 90 -6.13 1.42 -8.75
N TYR A 91 -7.04 0.92 -7.94
CA TYR A 91 -7.93 1.72 -7.11
C TYR A 91 -7.38 1.78 -5.69
N HIS A 92 -7.43 2.96 -5.07
CA HIS A 92 -7.06 3.22 -3.69
C HIS A 92 -8.23 3.89 -2.99
N ASP A 93 -8.44 3.55 -1.73
CA ASP A 93 -9.50 4.13 -0.91
C ASP A 93 -9.17 4.04 0.59
N THR A 94 -10.00 4.70 1.39
CA THR A 94 -9.95 4.63 2.85
C THR A 94 -11.35 4.44 3.42
N ASP A 95 -11.47 4.20 4.73
CA ASP A 95 -12.75 4.22 5.45
C ASP A 95 -13.17 5.62 5.93
N VAL A 96 -12.44 6.67 5.52
CA VAL A 96 -12.71 8.07 5.90
C VAL A 96 -13.64 8.73 4.88
N ASP A 97 -14.86 9.05 5.32
CA ASP A 97 -15.92 9.63 4.47
C ASP A 97 -15.86 11.18 4.41
N VAL A 98 -14.76 11.75 3.88
CA VAL A 98 -14.68 13.19 3.58
C VAL A 98 -14.00 13.46 2.22
N PRO A 99 -14.40 14.52 1.46
CA PRO A 99 -14.08 14.65 0.03
C PRO A 99 -12.59 14.61 -0.36
N ILE A 100 -11.69 14.93 0.56
CA ILE A 100 -10.24 14.88 0.30
C ILE A 100 -9.69 13.44 0.30
N TYR A 101 -10.37 12.50 0.95
CA TYR A 101 -10.02 11.09 1.06
C TYR A 101 -10.78 10.20 0.05
N ASP A 102 -11.59 10.80 -0.84
CA ASP A 102 -12.30 10.07 -1.90
C ASP A 102 -11.35 9.16 -2.67
N GLY A 103 -11.81 7.93 -2.92
CA GLY A 103 -11.05 6.92 -3.62
C GLY A 103 -10.61 7.36 -5.03
N ARG A 104 -9.45 6.84 -5.46
CA ARG A 104 -8.81 7.26 -6.71
C ARG A 104 -8.35 6.07 -7.54
N VAL A 105 -8.48 6.21 -8.85
CA VAL A 105 -7.88 5.29 -9.83
C VAL A 105 -6.58 5.89 -10.34
N ALA A 106 -5.51 5.09 -10.29
CA ALA A 106 -4.23 5.40 -10.90
C ALA A 106 -3.92 4.38 -12.02
N ALA A 107 -3.32 4.86 -13.10
CA ALA A 107 -2.78 4.03 -14.16
C ALA A 107 -1.27 4.26 -14.28
N THR A 108 -0.50 3.18 -14.33
CA THR A 108 0.97 3.20 -14.34
C THR A 108 1.49 2.50 -15.57
N LEU A 109 2.51 3.09 -16.21
CA LEU A 109 3.35 2.44 -17.23
C LEU A 109 4.75 2.28 -16.65
N LYS A 110 5.24 1.03 -16.55
CA LYS A 110 6.53 0.68 -15.95
C LYS A 110 7.50 0.20 -17.02
N PHE A 111 8.73 0.71 -16.96
CA PHE A 111 9.88 0.27 -17.75
C PHE A 111 10.96 -0.29 -16.83
N THR A 112 11.49 -1.48 -17.12
CA THR A 112 12.62 -2.09 -16.39
C THR A 112 13.81 -2.32 -17.32
N PHE A 113 14.98 -1.82 -16.92
CA PHE A 113 16.23 -1.86 -17.68
C PHE A 113 17.32 -2.64 -16.94
#